data_AF-A0A523WFC7-F1
#
_entry.id   AF-A0A523WFC7-F1
#
_cell.length_a   1.000
_cell.length_b   1.000
_cell.length_c   1.000
_cell.angle_alpha   90.00
_cell.angle_beta   90.00
_cell.angle_gamma   90.00
#
_symmetry.space_group_name_H-M   'P 1'
#
loop_
_entity.id
_entity.type
_entity.pdbx_description
1 polymer ?
#
loop_
_entity_poly.entity_id
_entity_poly.type
_entity_poly.pdbx_seq_one_letter_code
_entity_poly.pdbx_strand_id
1 'polypeptide(L)'
;MPSSIYSVHNKLAKRFPNFVLADGCHLPFRNNSFDRVYRQAVIEHVGDPVAFLKELIRVSKETVTIKVPHQYWRPQDRSHIISLVSIGFAKC
;
A
#
# COMPACT_ATOMS: atom_id res chain seq x y z
N MET A 1 20.02 11.25 -5.89
CA MET A 1 19.25 10.23 -5.14
C MET A 1 20.02 9.90 -3.86
N PRO A 2 19.42 9.98 -2.66
CA PRO A 2 20.16 9.83 -1.40
C PRO A 2 20.68 8.40 -1.20
N SER A 3 21.95 8.26 -0.82
CA SER A 3 22.64 6.98 -0.57
C SER A 3 21.99 6.11 0.51
N SER A 4 21.21 6.71 1.42
CA SER A 4 20.48 6.02 2.49
C SER A 4 19.39 5.08 1.96
N ILE A 5 18.69 5.45 0.89
CA ILE A 5 17.57 4.68 0.32
C ILE A 5 18.08 3.37 -0.31
N TYR A 6 19.23 3.42 -0.98
CA TYR A 6 19.87 2.24 -1.60
C TYR A 6 20.32 1.21 -0.55
N SER A 7 20.86 1.68 0.59
CA SER A 7 21.29 0.79 1.67
C SER A 7 20.11 0.04 2.30
N VAL A 8 19.00 0.74 2.54
CA VAL A 8 17.75 0.13 3.04
C VAL A 8 17.17 -0.85 2.02
N HIS A 9 17.14 -0.50 0.73
CA HIS A 9 16.69 -1.38 -0.35
C HIS A 9 17.46 -2.71 -0.36
N ASN A 10 18.80 -2.68 -0.35
CA ASN A 10 19.62 -3.88 -0.39
C ASN A 10 19.40 -4.79 0.84
N LYS A 11 19.12 -4.21 2.00
CA LYS A 11 18.81 -4.96 3.22
C LYS A 11 17.43 -5.61 3.14
N LEU A 12 16.43 -4.90 2.64
CA LEU A 12 15.06 -5.41 2.51
C LEU A 12 14.94 -6.45 1.38
N ALA A 13 15.61 -6.23 0.25
CA ALA A 13 15.65 -7.17 -0.87
C ALA A 13 16.22 -8.54 -0.49
N LYS A 14 17.17 -8.56 0.46
CA LYS A 14 17.69 -9.82 1.03
C LYS A 14 16.75 -10.51 2.00
N ARG A 15 15.85 -9.74 2.65
CA ARG A 15 14.97 -10.24 3.71
C ARG A 15 13.62 -10.74 3.18
N PHE A 16 13.11 -10.11 2.12
CA PHE A 16 11.80 -10.41 1.58
C PHE A 16 11.91 -10.89 0.13
N PRO A 17 11.42 -12.10 -0.19
CA PRO A 17 11.39 -12.55 -1.58
C PRO A 17 10.48 -11.62 -2.40
N ASN A 18 10.87 -11.37 -3.66
CA ASN A 18 10.12 -10.51 -4.59
C ASN A 18 9.92 -9.07 -4.10
N PHE A 19 10.87 -8.54 -3.32
CA PHE A 19 10.87 -7.14 -2.93
C PHE A 19 11.10 -6.24 -4.14
N VAL A 20 10.21 -5.25 -4.34
CA VAL A 20 10.29 -4.29 -5.44
C VAL A 20 10.28 -2.89 -4.84
N LEU A 21 11.24 -2.06 -5.27
CA LEU A 21 11.21 -0.62 -5.03
C LEU A 21 10.49 0.05 -6.20
N ALA A 22 9.38 0.71 -5.92
CA ALA A 22 8.53 1.36 -6.92
C ALA A 22 7.86 2.61 -6.35
N ASP A 23 7.40 3.47 -7.25
CA ASP A 23 6.44 4.52 -6.94
C ASP A 23 5.04 3.86 -6.78
N GLY A 24 4.37 4.14 -5.66
CA GLY A 24 3.03 3.61 -5.40
C GLY A 24 1.98 4.07 -6.43
N CYS A 25 2.19 5.23 -7.06
CA CYS A 25 1.32 5.74 -8.11
C CYS A 25 1.67 5.20 -9.50
N HIS A 26 2.75 4.41 -9.62
CA HIS A 26 3.21 3.81 -10.88
C HIS A 26 3.84 2.44 -10.63
N LEU A 27 3.00 1.43 -10.37
CA LEU A 27 3.47 0.10 -9.99
C LEU A 27 3.95 -0.72 -11.21
N PRO A 28 5.13 -1.37 -11.15
CA PRO A 28 5.70 -2.13 -12.26
C PRO A 28 5.08 -3.53 -12.41
N PHE A 29 3.78 -3.64 -12.16
CA PHE A 29 3.02 -4.88 -12.27
C PHE A 29 1.95 -4.74 -13.35
N ARG A 30 1.63 -5.84 -14.02
CA ARG A 30 0.54 -5.88 -14.98
C ARG A 30 -0.80 -5.74 -14.26
N ASN A 31 -1.85 -5.43 -15.01
CA ASN A 31 -3.21 -5.46 -14.46
C ASN A 31 -3.48 -6.85 -13.88
N ASN A 32 -4.24 -6.92 -12.79
CA ASN A 32 -4.69 -8.19 -12.22
C ASN A 32 -3.55 -9.15 -11.87
N SER A 33 -2.38 -8.63 -11.45
CA SER A 33 -1.22 -9.45 -11.08
C SER A 33 -1.38 -10.15 -9.73
N PHE A 34 -2.20 -9.60 -8.83
CA PHE A 34 -2.37 -10.11 -7.47
C PHE A 34 -3.83 -10.39 -7.18
N ASP A 35 -4.12 -11.50 -6.51
CA ASP A 35 -5.50 -11.81 -6.10
C ASP A 35 -6.00 -10.78 -5.09
N ARG A 36 -5.13 -10.39 -4.15
CA ARG A 36 -5.41 -9.41 -3.10
C ARG A 36 -4.25 -8.44 -2.91
N VAL A 37 -4.56 -7.18 -2.65
CA VAL A 37 -3.59 -6.12 -2.37
C VAL A 37 -3.84 -5.57 -0.97
N TYR A 38 -2.78 -5.45 -0.17
CA TYR A 38 -2.83 -4.91 1.19
C TYR A 38 -1.90 -3.71 1.32
N ARG A 39 -2.39 -2.63 1.94
CA ARG A 39 -1.55 -1.49 2.36
C ARG A 39 -1.91 -1.03 3.76
N GLN A 40 -0.92 -0.50 4.47
CA GLN A 40 -1.09 0.01 5.82
C GLN A 40 -0.29 1.30 6.03
N ALA A 41 -0.96 2.36 6.48
CA ALA A 41 -0.37 3.64 6.89
C ALA A 41 0.57 4.25 5.82
N VAL A 42 0.06 4.39 4.60
CA VAL A 42 0.82 4.92 3.46
C VAL A 42 0.03 5.99 2.72
N ILE A 43 -1.27 5.79 2.47
CA ILE A 43 -2.08 6.71 1.63
C ILE A 43 -2.04 8.15 2.13
N GLU A 44 -1.97 8.35 3.44
CA GLU A 44 -1.90 9.66 4.09
C GLU A 44 -0.62 10.46 3.76
N HIS A 45 0.41 9.77 3.25
CA HIS A 45 1.69 10.36 2.87
C HIS A 45 1.85 10.48 1.35
N VAL A 46 0.86 10.04 0.57
CA VAL A 46 0.94 10.08 -0.89
C VAL A 46 0.41 11.41 -1.41
N GLY A 47 1.15 12.02 -2.34
CA GLY A 47 0.77 13.31 -2.95
C GLY A 47 -0.51 13.24 -3.79
N ASP A 48 -0.77 12.12 -4.47
CA ASP A 48 -2.02 11.85 -5.19
C ASP A 48 -2.67 10.53 -4.69
N PRO A 49 -3.54 10.62 -3.67
CA PRO A 49 -4.25 9.46 -3.13
C PRO A 49 -5.14 8.74 -4.15
N VAL A 50 -5.67 9.46 -5.15
CA VAL A 50 -6.59 8.90 -6.16
C VAL A 50 -5.82 8.09 -7.18
N ALA A 51 -4.71 8.60 -7.71
CA ALA A 51 -3.81 7.85 -8.58
C ALA A 51 -3.29 6.59 -7.88
N PHE A 52 -2.89 6.72 -6.61
CA PHE A 52 -2.47 5.60 -5.79
C PHE A 52 -3.55 4.53 -5.64
N LEU A 53 -4.80 4.93 -5.32
CA LEU A 53 -5.93 4.00 -5.25
C LEU A 53 -6.20 3.30 -6.58
N LYS A 54 -6.16 4.04 -7.70
CA LYS A 54 -6.34 3.48 -9.04
C LYS A 54 -5.30 2.42 -9.37
N GLU A 55 -4.04 2.64 -9.01
CA GLU A 55 -2.98 1.66 -9.22
C GLU A 55 -3.19 0.38 -8.40
N LEU A 56 -3.55 0.50 -7.13
CA LEU A 56 -3.82 -0.68 -6.30
C LEU A 56 -5.00 -1.49 -6.83
N ILE A 57 -6.05 -0.80 -7.28
CA ILE A 57 -7.19 -1.45 -7.93
C ILE A 57 -6.73 -2.10 -9.23
N ARG A 58 -5.92 -1.42 -10.06
CA ARG A 58 -5.45 -1.93 -11.36
C ARG A 58 -4.69 -3.26 -11.20
N VAL A 59 -3.77 -3.35 -10.25
CA VAL A 59 -2.94 -4.55 -10.05
C VAL A 59 -3.66 -5.67 -9.27
N SER A 60 -4.75 -5.36 -8.56
CA SER A 60 -5.58 -6.32 -7.82
C SER A 60 -6.63 -7.00 -8.71
N LYS A 61 -6.88 -8.30 -8.52
CA LYS A 61 -8.00 -9.01 -9.15
C LYS A 61 -9.29 -8.86 -8.34
N GLU A 62 -9.23 -9.12 -7.04
CA GLU A 62 -10.44 -9.31 -6.23
C GLU A 62 -10.60 -8.20 -5.19
N THR A 63 -9.58 -7.98 -4.34
CA THR A 63 -9.75 -7.17 -3.13
C THR A 63 -8.56 -6.27 -2.86
N VAL A 64 -8.85 -5.00 -2.58
CA VAL A 64 -7.87 -4.05 -2.03
C VAL A 64 -8.24 -3.75 -0.59
N THR A 65 -7.34 -4.05 0.35
CA THR A 65 -7.48 -3.76 1.77
C THR A 65 -6.53 -2.66 2.19
N ILE A 66 -7.10 -1.63 2.82
CA ILE A 66 -6.41 -0.41 3.19
C ILE A 66 -6.61 -0.19 4.67
N LYS A 67 -5.50 -0.07 5.41
CA LYS A 67 -5.49 0.39 6.79
C LYS A 67 -4.90 1.79 6.86
N VAL A 68 -5.64 2.72 7.44
CA VAL A 68 -5.21 4.10 7.68
C VAL A 68 -5.28 4.36 9.19
N PRO A 69 -4.29 5.04 9.79
CA PRO A 69 -4.42 5.51 11.16
C PRO A 69 -5.65 6.42 11.27
N HIS A 70 -6.41 6.25 12.33
CA HIS A 70 -7.58 7.08 12.58
C HIS A 70 -7.15 8.48 13.04
N GLN A 71 -7.75 9.53 12.48
CA GLN A 71 -7.40 10.93 12.75
C GLN A 71 -7.55 11.37 14.22
N TYR A 72 -8.37 10.67 15.01
CA TYR A 72 -8.58 10.95 16.44
C TYR A 72 -7.78 10.03 17.36
N TRP A 73 -6.64 9.53 16.90
CA TRP A 73 -5.77 8.68 17.70
C TRP A 73 -5.42 9.36 19.03
N ARG A 74 -5.81 8.75 20.16
CA ARG A 74 -5.43 9.16 21.52
C ARG A 74 -4.60 8.04 22.14
N PRO A 75 -3.47 8.34 22.82
CA PRO A 75 -2.64 7.31 23.46
C PRO A 75 -3.39 6.40 24.45
N GLN A 76 -4.50 6.89 25.02
CA GLN A 76 -5.29 6.21 26.04
C GLN A 76 -6.47 5.38 25.48
N ASP A 77 -6.75 5.44 24.17
CA ASP A 77 -7.88 4.76 23.55
C ASP A 77 -7.42 3.77 22.48
N ARG A 78 -7.55 2.47 22.76
CA ARG A 78 -7.17 1.39 21.83
C ARG A 78 -8.29 0.99 20.87
N SER A 79 -9.51 1.54 21.04
CA SER A 79 -10.70 1.09 20.30
C SER A 79 -10.81 1.67 18.88
N HIS A 80 -10.02 2.70 18.55
CA HIS A 80 -10.08 3.42 17.27
C HIS A 80 -8.70 3.66 16.65
N ILE A 81 -7.81 2.65 16.61
CA ILE A 81 -6.44 2.83 16.09
C ILE A 81 -6.41 2.83 14.55
N ILE A 82 -7.32 2.09 13.89
CA ILE A 82 -7.23 1.80 12.46
C ILE A 82 -8.60 1.91 11.79
N SER A 83 -8.71 2.76 10.77
CA SER A 83 -9.79 2.69 9.79
C SER A 83 -9.43 1.64 8.74
N LEU A 84 -10.24 0.59 8.63
CA LEU A 84 -10.11 -0.45 7.61
C LEU A 84 -11.11 -0.19 6.49
N VAL A 85 -10.61 -0.05 5.27
CA VAL A 85 -11.44 -0.04 4.06
C VAL A 85 -11.02 -1.23 3.21
N SER A 86 -11.92 -2.21 3.06
CA SER A 86 -11.76 -3.31 2.11
C SER A 86 -12.76 -3.11 0.98
N ILE A 87 -12.25 -2.93 -0.23
CA ILE A 87 -13.10 -2.80 -1.42
C ILE A 87 -12.96 -4.08 -2.23
N GLY A 88 -14.06 -4.84 -2.31
CA GLY A 88 -14.18 -6.01 -3.17
C GLY A 88 -14.73 -5.59 -4.53
N PHE A 89 -14.12 -6.10 -5.59
CA PHE A 89 -14.53 -5.82 -6.97
C PHE A 89 -14.70 -7.14 -7.71
N ALA A 90 -15.79 -7.28 -8.47
CA ALA A 90 -15.91 -8.28 -9.53
C ALA A 90 -15.45 -7.59 -10.82
N LYS A 91 -14.24 -7.90 -11.28
CA LYS A 91 -13.79 -7.46 -12.61
C LYS A 91 -14.30 -8.47 -13.64
N CYS A 92 -15.08 -7.98 -14.59
CA CYS A 92 -15.64 -8.75 -15.71
C CYS A 92 -14.55 -9.42 -16.55
#